data_AF-A0A9D6SAW4-F1
#
_entry.id   AF-A0A9D6SAW4-F1
#
_cell.length_a   1.000
_cell.length_b   1.000
_cell.length_c   1.000
_cell.angle_alpha   90.00
_cell.angle_beta   90.00
_cell.angle_gamma   90.00
#
_symmetry.space_group_name_H-M   'P 1'
#
loop_
_entity.id
_entity.type
_entity.pdbx_description
1 polymer ?
#
loop_
_entity_poly.entity_id
_entity_poly.type
_entity_poly.pdbx_seq_one_letter_code
_entity_poly.pdbx_strand_id
1 'polypeptide(L)' 'MRTPEFQAAVVAELQKKLEDDTASLVRIRGVAQAALDISEAYPEEVTEDAQETFARQYPEAKAAIEKPS' A
#
# COMPACT_ATOMS: atom_id res chain seq x y z
N MET A 1 34.94 13.35 -2.84
CA MET A 1 33.78 14.20 -2.53
C MET A 1 34.12 15.04 -1.30
N ARG A 2 33.82 16.35 -1.31
CA ARG A 2 34.03 17.23 -0.14
C ARG A 2 32.89 17.05 0.87
N THR A 3 33.14 17.37 2.13
CA THR A 3 32.16 17.18 3.23
C THR A 3 30.77 17.79 2.95
N PRO A 4 30.65 19.02 2.40
CA PRO A 4 29.33 19.60 2.10
C PRO A 4 28.59 18.89 0.97
N GLU A 5 29.31 18.41 -0.04
CA GLU A 5 28.75 17.65 -1.17
C GLU A 5 28.22 16.29 -0.70
N PHE A 6 28.94 15.64 0.21
CA PHE A 6 28.51 14.39 0.83
C PHE A 6 27.25 14.57 1.67
N GLN A 7 27.21 15.61 2.51
CA GLN A 7 26.02 15.93 3.31
C GLN A 7 24.79 16.20 2.43
N ALA A 8 24.95 16.99 1.36
CA ALA A 8 23.87 17.27 0.42
C ALA A 8 23.36 15.99 -0.28
N ALA A 9 24.26 15.10 -0.70
CA ALA A 9 23.89 13.83 -1.32
C ALA A 9 23.13 12.91 -0.35
N VAL A 10 23.58 12.81 0.91
CA VAL A 10 22.89 12.01 1.94
C VAL A 10 21.50 12.58 2.24
N VAL A 11 21.37 13.90 2.38
CA VAL A 11 20.06 14.54 2.64
C VAL A 11 19.09 14.29 1.47
N ALA A 12 19.55 14.45 0.22
CA ALA A 12 18.71 14.23 -0.95
C ALA A 12 18.21 12.78 -1.04
N GLU A 13 19.08 11.80 -0.75
CA GLU A 13 18.71 10.39 -0.73
C GLU A 13 17.69 10.08 0.37
N LEU A 14 17.90 10.62 1.57
CA LEU A 14 16.95 10.43 2.68
C LEU A 14 15.60 11.10 2.41
N GLN A 15 15.58 12.27 1.78
CA GLN A 15 14.35 12.94 1.37
C GLN A 15 13.56 12.10 0.36
N LYS A 16 14.25 11.60 -0.68
CA LYS A 16 13.62 10.73 -1.68
C LYS A 16 13.05 9.46 -1.04
N LYS A 17 13.82 8.82 -0.16
CA LYS A 17 13.35 7.63 0.57
C LYS A 17 12.10 7.94 1.41
N LEU A 18 12.08 9.08 2.08
CA LEU A 18 10.93 9.50 2.88
C LEU A 18 9.69 9.75 1.99
N GLU A 19 9.87 10.34 0.81
CA GLU A 19 8.80 10.54 -0.17
C GLU A 19 8.25 9.20 -0.67
N ASP A 20 9.13 8.25 -1.01
CA ASP A 20 8.77 6.91 -1.46
C ASP A 20 8.02 6.12 -0.37
N ASP A 21 8.50 6.19 0.88
CA ASP A 21 7.86 5.56 2.05
C ASP A 21 6.49 6.20 2.32
N THR A 22 6.38 7.53 2.24
CA THR A 22 5.11 8.25 2.41
C THR A 22 4.10 7.87 1.32
N ALA A 23 4.53 7.83 0.06
CA ALA A 23 3.68 7.40 -1.04
C ALA A 23 3.21 5.94 -0.85
N SER A 24 4.08 5.08 -0.33
CA SER A 24 3.74 3.69 -0.01
C SER A 24 2.70 3.60 1.11
N LEU A 25 2.84 4.38 2.18
CA LEU A 25 1.85 4.44 3.27
C LEU A 25 0.49 4.97 2.79
N VAL A 26 0.47 5.98 1.91
CA VAL A 26 -0.76 6.50 1.32
C VAL A 26 -1.47 5.43 0.49
N ARG A 27 -0.73 4.64 -0.30
CA ARG A 27 -1.29 3.50 -1.04
C ARG A 27 -1.88 2.45 -0.09
N ILE A 28 -1.11 2.03 0.92
CA ILE A 28 -1.57 1.05 1.92
C ILE A 28 -2.85 1.51 2.61
N ARG A 29 -2.93 2.79 3.00
CA ARG A 29 -4.15 3.37 3.58
C ARG A 29 -5.33 3.27 2.61
N GLY A 30 -5.12 3.55 1.33
CA GLY A 30 -6.15 3.42 0.30
C GLY A 30 -6.65 1.99 0.15
N VAL A 31 -5.75 1.01 0.12
CA VAL A 31 -6.10 -0.42 0.06
C VAL A 31 -6.88 -0.86 1.29
N ALA A 32 -6.44 -0.45 2.49
CA ALA A 32 -7.12 -0.78 3.75
C ALA A 32 -8.53 -0.18 3.80
N GLN A 33 -8.71 1.06 3.33
CA GLN A 33 -10.04 1.66 3.26
C GLN A 33 -10.94 0.91 2.29
N ALA A 34 -10.45 0.56 1.10
CA ALA A 34 -11.24 -0.21 0.13
C ALA A 34 -11.63 -1.60 0.66
N ALA A 35 -10.77 -2.24 1.47
CA ALA A 35 -11.11 -3.49 2.14
C ALA A 35 -12.22 -3.32 3.20
N LEU A 36 -12.21 -2.21 3.94
CA LEU A 36 -13.29 -1.85 4.86
C LEU A 36 -14.59 -1.59 4.11
N ASP A 37 -14.54 -0.79 3.04
CA ASP A 37 -15.72 -0.45 2.22
C ASP A 37 -16.40 -1.72 1.67
N ILE A 38 -15.61 -2.71 1.24
CA ILE A 38 -16.13 -4.01 0.80
C ILE A 38 -16.75 -4.78 1.98
N SER A 39 -16.09 -4.82 3.13
CA SER A 39 -16.63 -5.50 4.31
C SER A 39 -17.95 -4.87 4.79
N GLU A 40 -18.09 -3.55 4.66
CA GLU A 40 -19.32 -2.82 4.99
C GLU A 40 -20.43 -3.06 3.95
N ALA A 41 -20.09 -3.17 2.66
CA ALA A 41 -21.04 -3.49 1.60
C ALA A 41 -21.55 -4.94 1.67
N TYR A 42 -20.77 -5.84 2.25
CA TYR A 42 -21.06 -7.27 2.39
C TYR A 42 -21.00 -7.71 3.87
N PRO A 43 -22.01 -7.34 4.69
CA PRO A 43 -21.96 -7.48 6.15
C PRO A 43 -21.99 -8.92 6.67
N GLU A 44 -22.43 -9.88 5.85
CA GLU A 44 -22.44 -11.30 6.21
C GLU A 44 -21.25 -12.06 5.61
N GLU A 45 -21.03 -11.90 4.29
CA GLU A 45 -19.95 -12.57 3.58
C GLU A 45 -19.59 -11.81 2.30
N VAL A 46 -18.30 -11.54 2.11
CA VAL A 46 -17.78 -10.94 0.88
C VAL A 46 -17.77 -11.97 -0.24
N THR A 47 -18.55 -11.71 -1.31
CA THR A 47 -18.65 -12.61 -2.47
C THR A 47 -17.32 -12.82 -3.19
N GLU A 48 -17.13 -13.98 -3.81
CA GLU A 48 -15.93 -14.34 -4.59
C GLU A 48 -15.64 -13.30 -5.70
N ASP A 49 -16.66 -12.86 -6.43
CA ASP A 49 -16.54 -11.80 -7.45
C ASP A 49 -16.01 -10.47 -6.89
N ALA A 50 -16.43 -10.09 -5.68
CA ALA A 50 -15.95 -8.89 -5.01
C ALA A 50 -14.49 -9.03 -4.55
N GLN A 51 -14.12 -10.21 -4.04
CA GLN A 51 -12.73 -10.52 -3.68
C GLN A 51 -11.82 -10.49 -4.91
N GLU A 52 -12.24 -11.08 -6.03
CA GLU A 52 -11.48 -11.05 -7.28
C GLU A 52 -11.34 -9.63 -7.83
N THR A 53 -12.42 -8.84 -7.80
CA THR A 53 -12.40 -7.45 -8.28
C THR A 53 -11.45 -6.60 -7.45
N PHE A 54 -11.50 -6.74 -6.13
CA PHE A 54 -10.57 -6.09 -5.22
C PHE A 54 -9.13 -6.52 -5.45
N ALA A 55 -8.87 -7.82 -5.58
CA ALA A 55 -7.53 -8.36 -5.85
C ALA A 55 -6.95 -7.91 -7.20
N ARG A 56 -7.80 -7.64 -8.21
CA ARG A 56 -7.38 -7.05 -9.49
C ARG A 56 -7.02 -5.57 -9.35
N GLN A 57 -7.72 -4.82 -8.50
CA GLN A 57 -7.45 -3.39 -8.23
C GLN A 57 -6.24 -3.21 -7.31
N TYR A 58 -6.02 -4.13 -6.37
CA TYR A 58 -4.93 -4.13 -5.41
C TYR A 58 -4.17 -5.47 -5.43
N PRO A 59 -3.35 -5.72 -6.47
CA PRO A 59 -2.59 -6.97 -6.60
C PRO A 59 -1.70 -7.27 -5.39
N GLU A 60 -1.22 -6.24 -4.70
CA GLU A 60 -0.43 -6.36 -3.47
C GLU A 60 -1.22 -6.99 -2.32
N ALA A 61 -2.54 -6.85 -2.30
CA ALA A 61 -3.42 -7.44 -1.29
C ALA A 61 -3.85 -8.87 -1.64
N LYS A 62 -3.71 -9.28 -2.92
CA LYS A 62 -4.10 -10.61 -3.40
C LYS A 62 -3.47 -11.74 -2.58
N ALA A 63 -2.17 -11.62 -2.26
CA ALA A 63 -1.47 -12.62 -1.47
C ALA A 63 -2.00 -12.77 -0.03
N ALA A 64 -2.59 -11.71 0.53
CA ALA A 64 -3.23 -11.75 1.85
C ALA A 64 -4.62 -12.40 1.80
N ILE A 65 -5.32 -12.26 0.67
CA ILE A 65 -6.65 -12.85 0.44
C ILE A 65 -6.55 -14.36 0.21
N GLU A 66 -5.54 -14.82 -0.55
CA GLU A 66 -5.36 -16.24 -0.91
C GLU A 66 -4.83 -17.12 0.25
N LYS A 67 -4.43 -16.51 1.37
CA LYS A 67 -4.02 -17.22 2.59
C LYS A 67 -4.92 -16.84 3.77
N PRO A 68 -6.18 -17.28 3.81
CA PRO A 68 -6.91 -17.24 5.06
C PRO A 68 -6.21 -18.19 6.04
N SER A 69 -5.62 -17.63 7.11
CA SER A 69 -5.13 -18.42 8.25
C SER A 69 -6.29 -18.94 9.09
#